data_AF-A0A6C0L8K8-F1
#
_entry.id   AF-A0A6C0L8K8-F1
#
_cell.length_a   1.000
_cell.length_b   1.000
_cell.length_c   1.000
_cell.angle_alpha   90.00
_cell.angle_beta   90.00
_cell.angle_gamma   90.00
#
_symmetry.space_group_name_H-M   'P 1'
#
loop_
_entity.id
_entity.type
_entity.pdbx_description
1 polymer ?
#
loop_
_entity_poly.entity_id
_entity_poly.type
_entity_poly.pdbx_seq_one_letter_code
_entity_poly.pdbx_strand_id
1 'polypeptide(L)'
;MAKTSAVFLNYFAFAILFVVGFIIVYIKNTEIIGFYHLFIVNIACTLYTISYFTSVEGMDLVPYAIGFSLIISGIFHTVCLIFIVMMISNLKVKYSDTYGTPINLPLIYKEHLEMFKRLMISTFSVCGVLLIIYGTQYDPPNGININFTQEMKSIGNIMYKPYPFAVLIITCAPLIMSSINVSIANNFSAITRQDLMR
;
A
#
# COMPACT_ATOMS: atom_id res chain seq x y z
N MET A 1 28.17 -2.13 -13.71
CA MET A 1 28.34 -1.96 -12.25
C MET A 1 27.65 -0.70 -11.69
N ALA A 2 27.74 0.48 -12.31
CA ALA A 2 27.13 1.71 -11.75
C ALA A 2 25.58 1.76 -11.76
N LYS A 3 24.89 1.01 -12.63
CA LYS A 3 23.41 0.98 -12.66
C LYS A 3 22.81 0.27 -11.44
N THR A 4 23.43 -0.82 -10.99
CA THR A 4 22.97 -1.64 -9.86
C THR A 4 23.06 -0.89 -8.53
N SER A 5 24.10 -0.06 -8.35
CA SER A 5 24.25 0.76 -7.14
C SER A 5 23.21 1.86 -7.01
N ALA A 6 22.82 2.50 -8.13
CA ALA A 6 21.80 3.54 -8.13
C ALA A 6 20.39 2.97 -7.85
N VAL A 7 20.08 1.79 -8.39
CA VAL A 7 18.81 1.09 -8.17
C VAL A 7 18.66 0.70 -6.71
N PHE A 8 19.69 0.07 -6.13
CA PHE A 8 19.70 -0.26 -4.71
C PHE A 8 19.52 0.97 -3.82
N LEU A 9 20.22 2.06 -4.13
CA LEU A 9 20.11 3.32 -3.38
C LEU A 9 18.69 3.89 -3.42
N ASN A 10 18.00 3.82 -4.57
CA ASN A 10 16.62 4.29 -4.69
C ASN A 10 15.64 3.44 -3.88
N TYR A 11 15.74 2.10 -3.95
CA TYR A 11 14.90 1.23 -3.10
C TYR A 11 15.18 1.44 -1.61
N PHE A 12 16.44 1.64 -1.23
CA PHE A 12 16.81 1.97 0.15
C PHE A 12 16.22 3.32 0.59
N ALA A 13 16.28 4.34 -0.26
CA ALA A 13 15.65 5.63 0.00
C ALA A 13 14.12 5.51 0.16
N PHE A 14 13.45 4.74 -0.71
CA PHE A 14 12.02 4.47 -0.57
C PHE A 14 11.70 3.75 0.75
N ALA A 15 12.52 2.78 1.17
CA ALA A 15 12.33 2.09 2.44
C ALA A 15 12.41 3.05 3.64
N ILE A 16 13.39 3.96 3.66
CA ILE A 16 13.49 5.01 4.69
C ILE A 16 12.25 5.90 4.67
N LEU A 17 11.80 6.34 3.48
CA LEU A 17 10.62 7.19 3.34
C LEU A 17 9.33 6.49 3.83
N PHE A 18 9.19 5.18 3.64
CA PHE A 18 8.10 4.38 4.20
C PHE A 18 8.16 4.36 5.74
N VAL A 19 9.33 4.11 6.33
CA VAL A 19 9.50 4.11 7.79
C VAL A 19 9.17 5.48 8.38
N VAL A 20 9.65 6.56 7.78
CA VAL A 20 9.31 7.93 8.19
C VAL A 20 7.80 8.16 8.09
N GLY A 21 7.16 7.70 7.01
CA GLY A 21 5.71 7.77 6.85
C GLY A 21 4.95 7.04 7.96
N PHE A 22 5.38 5.83 8.34
CA PHE A 22 4.77 5.09 9.45
C PHE A 22 4.89 5.84 10.77
N ILE A 23 6.05 6.44 11.07
CA ILE A 23 6.25 7.24 12.27
C ILE A 23 5.28 8.44 12.29
N ILE A 24 5.17 9.19 11.18
CA ILE A 24 4.30 10.37 11.10
C ILE A 24 2.82 9.99 11.29
N VAL A 25 2.38 8.84 10.78
CA VAL A 25 0.99 8.36 10.96
C VAL A 25 0.64 8.10 12.43
N TYR A 26 1.62 7.78 13.28
CA TYR A 26 1.39 7.55 14.72
C TYR A 26 1.57 8.79 15.59
N ILE A 27 2.11 9.89 15.05
CA ILE A 27 2.17 11.16 15.77
C ILE A 27 0.77 11.80 15.78
N LYS A 28 0.36 12.26 16.96
CA LYS A 28 -0.97 12.84 17.19
C LYS A 28 -1.17 14.09 16.33
N ASN A 29 -2.32 14.18 15.67
CA ASN A 29 -2.74 15.28 14.79
C ASN A 29 -1.98 15.38 13.44
N THR A 30 -1.05 14.47 13.14
CA THR A 30 -0.32 14.43 11.85
C THR A 30 -0.70 13.23 11.00
N GLU A 31 -1.74 12.49 11.38
CA GLU A 31 -2.12 11.20 10.78
C GLU A 31 -2.39 11.36 9.27
N ILE A 32 -3.12 12.39 8.88
CA ILE A 32 -3.42 12.71 7.47
C ILE A 32 -2.14 12.97 6.67
N ILE A 33 -1.23 13.77 7.24
CA ILE A 33 0.03 14.13 6.58
C ILE A 33 0.84 12.86 6.36
N GLY A 34 0.87 11.96 7.36
CA GLY A 34 1.50 10.65 7.24
C GLY A 34 0.87 9.78 6.14
N PHE A 35 -0.46 9.76 6.02
CA PHE A 35 -1.13 9.01 4.94
C PHE A 35 -0.84 9.58 3.55
N TYR A 36 -0.85 10.91 3.39
CA TYR A 36 -0.46 11.54 2.13
C TYR A 36 0.99 11.22 1.76
N HIS A 37 1.90 11.31 2.73
CA HIS A 37 3.31 10.97 2.53
C HIS A 37 3.47 9.51 2.08
N LEU A 38 2.86 8.56 2.78
CA LEU A 38 2.90 7.14 2.41
C LEU A 38 2.34 6.88 1.00
N PHE A 39 1.27 7.57 0.63
CA PHE A 39 0.68 7.44 -0.69
C PHE A 39 1.60 7.98 -1.80
N ILE A 40 2.19 9.16 -1.60
CA ILE A 40 3.16 9.75 -2.54
C ILE A 40 4.38 8.83 -2.69
N VAL A 41 4.93 8.34 -1.58
CA VAL A 41 6.08 7.43 -1.59
C VAL A 41 5.74 6.14 -2.32
N ASN A 42 4.56 5.56 -2.10
CA ASN A 42 4.13 4.34 -2.77
C ASN A 42 3.94 4.55 -4.29
N ILE A 43 3.32 5.65 -4.71
CA ILE A 43 3.19 5.99 -6.13
C ILE A 43 4.57 6.20 -6.76
N ALA A 44 5.43 6.98 -6.12
CA ALA A 44 6.77 7.24 -6.63
C ALA A 44 7.59 5.95 -6.77
N CYS A 45 7.52 5.07 -5.76
CA CYS A 45 8.18 3.76 -5.80
C CYS A 45 7.60 2.86 -6.90
N THR A 46 6.27 2.84 -7.05
CA THR A 46 5.59 2.06 -8.10
C THR A 46 5.97 2.55 -9.49
N LEU A 47 5.92 3.86 -9.74
CA LEU A 47 6.30 4.45 -11.03
C LEU A 47 7.78 4.22 -11.34
N TYR A 48 8.67 4.42 -10.35
CA TYR A 48 10.10 4.13 -10.50
C TYR A 48 10.31 2.67 -10.91
N THR A 49 9.69 1.75 -10.19
CA THR A 49 9.77 0.31 -10.42
C THR A 49 9.24 -0.06 -11.81
N ILE A 50 8.03 0.38 -12.18
CA ILE A 50 7.46 0.13 -13.51
C ILE A 50 8.38 0.68 -14.61
N SER A 51 8.83 1.94 -14.49
CA SER A 51 9.67 2.57 -15.51
C SER A 51 11.01 1.86 -15.73
N TYR A 52 11.60 1.32 -14.66
CA TYR A 52 12.86 0.60 -14.73
C TYR A 52 12.71 -0.77 -15.42
N PHE A 53 11.51 -1.38 -15.36
CA PHE A 53 11.28 -2.75 -15.86
C PHE A 53 10.40 -2.84 -17.11
N THR A 54 9.74 -1.76 -17.56
CA THR A 54 9.06 -1.70 -18.87
C THR A 54 10.00 -1.88 -20.06
N SER A 55 11.32 -1.84 -19.84
CA SER A 55 12.35 -2.10 -20.86
C SER A 55 12.78 -3.57 -20.96
N VAL A 56 12.21 -4.48 -20.17
CA VAL A 56 12.59 -5.91 -20.20
C VAL A 56 11.60 -6.68 -21.07
N GLU A 57 12.08 -7.22 -22.19
CA GLU A 57 11.30 -8.06 -23.10
C GLU A 57 11.06 -9.44 -22.46
N GLY A 58 9.80 -9.80 -22.20
CA GLY A 58 9.39 -11.12 -21.72
C GLY A 58 7.98 -11.13 -21.13
N MET A 59 7.10 -12.01 -21.63
CA MET A 59 5.74 -12.19 -21.12
C MET A 59 5.70 -13.19 -19.96
N ASP A 60 5.97 -12.72 -18.74
CA ASP A 60 5.82 -13.53 -17.52
C ASP A 60 4.66 -13.08 -16.65
N LEU A 61 3.77 -14.03 -16.32
CA LEU A 61 2.50 -13.79 -15.60
C LEU A 61 2.69 -13.11 -14.24
N VAL A 62 3.72 -13.52 -13.49
CA VAL A 62 3.97 -13.07 -12.10
C VAL A 62 4.26 -11.56 -12.04
N PRO A 63 5.22 -11.02 -12.82
CA PRO A 63 5.42 -9.59 -12.99
C PRO A 63 4.14 -8.79 -13.32
N TYR A 64 3.35 -9.26 -14.28
CA TYR A 64 2.10 -8.58 -14.66
C TYR A 64 1.09 -8.59 -13.51
N ALA A 65 0.95 -9.72 -12.79
CA ALA A 65 0.07 -9.83 -11.63
C ALA A 65 0.48 -8.87 -10.50
N ILE A 66 1.79 -8.73 -10.25
CA ILE A 66 2.32 -7.77 -9.27
C ILE A 66 1.99 -6.33 -9.70
N GLY A 67 2.33 -5.95 -10.94
CA GLY A 67 2.06 -4.60 -11.44
C GLY A 67 0.57 -4.25 -11.39
N PHE A 68 -0.28 -5.18 -11.81
CA PHE A 68 -1.74 -5.01 -11.76
C PHE A 68 -2.26 -4.84 -10.33
N SER A 69 -1.80 -5.67 -9.40
CA SER A 69 -2.18 -5.58 -7.98
C SER A 69 -1.79 -4.23 -7.37
N LEU A 70 -0.58 -3.75 -7.65
CA LEU A 70 -0.08 -2.46 -7.17
C LEU A 70 -0.91 -1.29 -7.72
N ILE A 71 -1.25 -1.31 -9.02
CA ILE A 71 -2.07 -0.26 -9.65
C ILE A 71 -3.47 -0.21 -9.02
N ILE A 72 -4.15 -1.36 -8.90
CA ILE A 72 -5.49 -1.41 -8.30
C ILE A 72 -5.44 -1.00 -6.83
N SER A 73 -4.46 -1.49 -6.06
CA SER A 73 -4.28 -1.08 -4.67
C SER A 73 -4.07 0.44 -4.55
N GLY A 74 -3.31 1.05 -5.48
CA GLY A 74 -3.16 2.51 -5.57
C GLY A 74 -4.49 3.25 -5.79
N ILE A 75 -5.35 2.76 -6.69
CA ILE A 75 -6.69 3.32 -6.92
C ILE A 75 -7.52 3.26 -5.63
N PHE A 76 -7.56 2.10 -4.97
CA PHE A 76 -8.30 1.96 -3.71
C PHE A 76 -7.73 2.84 -2.59
N HIS A 77 -6.42 2.98 -2.47
CA HIS A 77 -5.82 3.91 -1.51
C HIS A 77 -6.20 5.37 -1.79
N THR A 78 -6.36 5.75 -3.06
CA THR A 78 -6.85 7.08 -3.44
C THR A 78 -8.27 7.30 -2.92
N VAL A 79 -9.15 6.31 -3.13
CA VAL A 79 -10.54 6.34 -2.61
C VAL A 79 -10.55 6.42 -1.08
N CYS A 80 -9.74 5.62 -0.39
CA CYS A 80 -9.62 5.66 1.07
C CYS A 80 -9.15 7.04 1.58
N LEU A 81 -8.17 7.66 0.92
CA LEU A 81 -7.69 8.99 1.28
C LEU A 81 -8.79 10.05 1.15
N ILE A 82 -9.57 10.00 0.06
CA ILE A 82 -10.72 10.91 -0.13
C ILE A 82 -11.70 10.78 1.05
N PHE A 83 -12.04 9.54 1.45
CA PHE A 83 -12.96 9.31 2.57
C PHE A 83 -12.41 9.82 3.92
N ILE A 84 -11.13 9.60 4.21
CA ILE A 84 -10.51 10.17 5.43
C ILE A 84 -10.59 11.70 5.42
N VAL A 85 -10.25 12.33 4.29
CA VAL A 85 -10.19 13.79 4.17
C VAL A 85 -11.58 14.38 4.33
N MET A 86 -12.59 13.80 3.69
CA MET A 86 -13.99 14.18 3.85
C MET A 86 -14.43 14.09 5.32
N MET A 87 -14.08 12.98 5.99
CA MET A 87 -14.42 12.78 7.39
C MET A 87 -13.72 13.79 8.30
N ILE A 88 -12.41 13.99 8.17
CA ILE A 88 -11.68 14.92 9.03
C ILE A 88 -12.13 16.35 8.79
N SER A 89 -12.48 16.70 7.55
CA SER A 89 -13.11 17.99 7.25
C SER A 89 -14.45 18.13 7.96
N ASN A 90 -15.31 17.11 7.92
CA ASN A 90 -16.58 17.08 8.65
C ASN A 90 -16.40 17.19 10.16
N LEU A 91 -15.42 16.49 10.73
CA LEU A 91 -15.10 16.56 12.16
C LEU A 91 -14.54 17.93 12.53
N LYS A 92 -13.66 18.52 11.70
CA LYS A 92 -13.11 19.85 11.93
C LYS A 92 -14.21 20.91 11.96
N VAL A 93 -15.11 20.92 10.98
CA VAL A 93 -16.26 21.83 10.94
C VAL A 93 -17.15 21.66 12.18
N LYS A 94 -17.30 20.42 12.66
CA LYS A 94 -18.20 20.11 13.78
C LYS A 94 -17.63 20.43 15.16
N TYR A 95 -16.31 20.36 15.33
CA TYR A 95 -15.64 20.50 16.63
C TYR A 95 -14.77 21.76 16.74
N SER A 96 -14.44 22.45 15.64
CA SER A 96 -13.72 23.74 15.71
C SER A 96 -14.50 24.80 16.48
N ASP A 97 -15.82 24.75 16.37
CA ASP A 97 -16.71 25.74 16.97
C ASP A 97 -17.01 25.44 18.44
N THR A 98 -16.68 24.23 18.93
CA THR A 98 -17.11 23.77 20.28
C THR A 98 -15.96 23.46 21.24
N TYR A 99 -14.79 23.01 20.77
CA TYR A 99 -13.69 22.56 21.65
C TYR A 99 -12.32 23.18 21.37
N GLY A 100 -12.20 24.08 20.38
CA GLY A 100 -10.91 24.61 19.96
C GLY A 100 -9.99 23.53 19.39
N THR A 101 -8.71 23.86 19.19
CA THR A 101 -7.67 22.89 18.83
C THR A 101 -6.92 22.42 20.08
N PRO A 102 -6.56 21.13 20.20
CA PRO A 102 -6.76 20.04 19.26
C PRO A 102 -8.16 19.39 19.35
N ILE A 103 -8.65 18.90 18.21
CA ILE A 103 -9.92 18.17 18.10
C ILE A 103 -9.80 16.88 18.91
N ASN A 104 -10.47 16.82 20.06
CA ASN A 104 -10.54 15.58 20.84
C ASN A 104 -11.62 14.69 20.21
N LEU A 105 -11.21 13.72 19.40
CA LEU A 105 -12.14 12.81 18.74
C LEU A 105 -12.91 11.96 19.76
N PRO A 106 -14.23 11.78 19.59
CA PRO A 106 -15.02 10.82 20.35
C PRO A 106 -14.45 9.40 20.21
N LEU A 107 -14.63 8.56 21.23
CA LEU A 107 -14.00 7.23 21.33
C LEU A 107 -14.25 6.36 20.09
N ILE A 108 -15.48 6.33 19.59
CA ILE A 108 -15.89 5.59 18.40
C ILE A 108 -15.05 6.01 17.18
N TYR A 109 -14.85 7.32 16.97
CA TYR A 109 -14.05 7.80 15.85
C TYR A 109 -12.56 7.46 16.02
N LYS A 110 -12.06 7.46 17.25
CA LYS A 110 -10.68 7.08 17.54
C LYS A 110 -10.43 5.61 17.20
N GLU A 111 -11.34 4.71 17.57
CA GLU A 111 -11.22 3.28 17.29
C GLU A 111 -11.23 2.98 15.79
N HIS A 112 -12.15 3.59 15.05
CA HIS A 112 -12.20 3.46 13.59
C HIS A 112 -10.95 4.03 12.91
N LEU A 113 -10.43 5.17 13.37
CA LEU A 113 -9.19 5.74 12.86
C LEU A 113 -7.98 4.83 13.13
N GLU A 114 -7.89 4.22 14.31
CA GLU A 114 -6.82 3.27 14.65
C GLU A 114 -6.88 1.99 13.80
N MET A 115 -8.08 1.44 13.58
CA MET A 115 -8.26 0.29 12.69
C MET A 115 -7.86 0.64 11.25
N PHE A 116 -8.30 1.79 10.77
CA PHE A 116 -7.95 2.30 9.46
C PHE A 116 -6.43 2.51 9.30
N LYS A 117 -5.76 3.12 10.30
CA LYS A 117 -4.29 3.28 10.34
C LYS A 117 -3.57 1.94 10.18
N ARG A 118 -3.94 0.95 10.99
CA ARG A 118 -3.30 -0.37 10.97
C ARG A 118 -3.45 -1.06 9.60
N LEU A 119 -4.64 -0.98 8.99
CA LEU A 119 -4.90 -1.58 7.69
C LEU A 119 -4.15 -0.87 6.56
N MET A 120 -4.11 0.46 6.54
CA MET A 120 -3.32 1.21 5.56
C MET A 120 -1.84 0.87 5.66
N ILE A 121 -1.26 0.89 6.86
CA ILE A 121 0.16 0.58 7.08
C ILE A 121 0.46 -0.85 6.65
N SER A 122 -0.40 -1.82 7.01
CA SER A 122 -0.24 -3.21 6.59
C SER A 122 -0.29 -3.35 5.08
N THR A 123 -1.22 -2.67 4.42
CA THR A 123 -1.35 -2.71 2.96
C THR A 123 -0.14 -2.09 2.26
N PHE A 124 0.31 -0.91 2.71
CA PHE A 124 1.54 -0.29 2.19
C PHE A 124 2.77 -1.16 2.40
N SER A 125 2.86 -1.87 3.53
CA SER A 125 3.97 -2.79 3.81
C SER A 125 3.97 -3.96 2.84
N VAL A 126 2.81 -4.58 2.57
CA VAL A 126 2.69 -5.67 1.59
C VAL A 126 2.98 -5.17 0.18
N CYS A 127 2.49 -3.99 -0.21
CA CYS A 127 2.85 -3.37 -1.49
C CYS A 127 4.36 -3.13 -1.60
N GLY A 128 5.01 -2.65 -0.54
CA GLY A 128 6.46 -2.47 -0.49
C GLY A 128 7.21 -3.79 -0.68
N VAL A 129 6.77 -4.88 -0.04
CA VAL A 129 7.35 -6.22 -0.23
C VAL A 129 7.18 -6.70 -1.68
N LEU A 130 6.00 -6.51 -2.27
CA LEU A 130 5.75 -6.85 -3.67
C LEU A 130 6.63 -6.06 -4.63
N LEU A 131 6.87 -4.78 -4.37
CA LEU A 131 7.79 -3.95 -5.14
C LEU A 131 9.24 -4.44 -5.04
N ILE A 132 9.70 -4.88 -3.87
CA ILE A 132 11.03 -5.49 -3.71
C ILE A 132 11.12 -6.82 -4.47
N ILE A 133 10.10 -7.68 -4.37
CA ILE A 133 10.05 -8.95 -5.12
C ILE A 133 10.11 -8.68 -6.62
N TYR A 134 9.31 -7.74 -7.11
CA TYR A 134 9.34 -7.33 -8.51
C TYR A 134 10.71 -6.78 -8.93
N GLY A 135 11.33 -5.96 -8.07
CA GLY A 135 12.66 -5.39 -8.29
C GLY A 135 13.78 -6.43 -8.39
N THR A 136 13.71 -7.47 -7.57
CA THR A 136 14.73 -8.54 -7.53
C THR A 136 14.57 -9.60 -8.62
N GLN A 137 13.40 -9.74 -9.24
CA GLN A 137 13.19 -10.71 -10.34
C GLN A 137 13.96 -10.35 -11.61
N TYR A 138 14.22 -9.07 -11.84
CA TYR A 138 14.69 -8.54 -13.12
C TYR A 138 16.09 -7.90 -13.05
N ASP A 139 16.91 -8.22 -12.03
CA ASP A 139 18.32 -7.79 -11.92
C ASP A 139 19.29 -8.92 -12.36
N PRO A 140 19.54 -9.13 -13.67
CA PRO A 140 20.47 -10.15 -14.14
C PRO A 140 21.93 -9.79 -13.73
N PRO A 141 22.76 -10.76 -13.31
CA PRO A 141 22.60 -12.22 -13.43
C PRO A 141 22.00 -12.94 -12.20
N ASN A 142 21.77 -12.22 -11.10
CA ASN A 142 21.35 -12.81 -9.81
C ASN A 142 19.84 -12.77 -9.57
N GLY A 143 19.09 -12.20 -10.51
CA GLY A 143 17.64 -12.10 -10.41
C GLY A 143 16.98 -13.47 -10.37
N ILE A 144 15.99 -13.61 -9.49
CA ILE A 144 15.18 -14.83 -9.43
C ILE A 144 14.26 -14.78 -10.65
N ASN A 145 14.68 -15.35 -11.78
CA ASN A 145 13.84 -15.45 -12.97
C ASN A 145 12.70 -16.43 -12.70
N ILE A 146 11.56 -15.89 -12.24
CA ILE A 146 10.34 -16.67 -12.01
C ILE A 146 9.54 -16.74 -13.31
N ASN A 147 9.96 -17.63 -14.22
CA ASN A 147 9.22 -17.87 -15.45
C ASN A 147 8.05 -18.83 -15.21
N PHE A 148 6.95 -18.31 -14.65
CA PHE A 148 5.75 -19.11 -14.29
C PHE A 148 5.22 -19.92 -15.48
N THR A 149 5.25 -19.34 -16.68
CA THR A 149 4.75 -19.96 -17.91
C THR A 149 5.60 -21.18 -18.31
N GLN A 150 6.93 -21.09 -18.15
CA GLN A 150 7.84 -22.21 -18.39
C GLN A 150 7.74 -23.27 -17.30
N GLU A 151 7.50 -22.87 -16.04
CA GLU A 151 7.37 -23.80 -14.92
C GLU A 151 6.05 -24.60 -14.94
N MET A 152 4.94 -24.04 -15.43
CA MET A 152 3.67 -24.79 -15.56
C MET A 152 3.65 -25.83 -16.69
N LYS A 153 4.54 -25.75 -17.69
CA LYS A 153 4.63 -26.76 -18.76
C LYS A 153 5.08 -28.14 -18.24
N SER A 154 5.62 -28.22 -17.02
CA SER A 154 5.97 -29.48 -16.36
C SER A 154 5.07 -29.68 -15.14
N ILE A 155 3.96 -30.40 -15.32
CA ILE A 155 2.95 -30.70 -14.28
C ILE A 155 3.58 -31.39 -13.05
N GLY A 156 4.68 -32.12 -13.22
CA GLY A 156 5.42 -32.77 -12.13
C GLY A 156 6.22 -31.81 -11.22
N ASN A 157 6.48 -30.57 -11.63
CA ASN A 157 7.32 -29.62 -10.89
C ASN A 157 6.54 -28.65 -9.98
N ILE A 158 5.21 -28.65 -10.04
CA ILE A 158 4.36 -27.73 -9.25
C ILE A 158 4.57 -27.94 -7.74
N MET A 159 4.82 -29.18 -7.31
CA MET A 159 5.06 -29.51 -5.90
C MET A 159 6.48 -29.14 -5.43
N TYR A 160 7.43 -28.99 -6.36
CA TYR A 160 8.85 -28.78 -6.07
C TYR A 160 9.28 -27.31 -6.14
N LYS A 161 8.41 -26.41 -6.60
CA LYS A 161 8.68 -24.97 -6.71
C LYS A 161 7.47 -24.14 -6.24
N PRO A 162 7.26 -23.98 -4.92
CA PRO A 162 6.11 -23.25 -4.38
C PRO A 162 6.23 -21.73 -4.50
N TYR A 163 7.42 -21.21 -4.79
CA TYR A 163 7.73 -19.78 -4.75
C TYR A 163 6.87 -18.90 -5.69
N PRO A 164 6.67 -19.24 -6.98
CA PRO A 164 5.78 -18.46 -7.86
C PRO A 164 4.34 -18.40 -7.36
N PHE A 165 3.82 -19.51 -6.83
CA PHE A 165 2.46 -19.59 -6.29
C PHE A 165 2.31 -18.75 -5.02
N ALA A 166 3.32 -18.78 -4.14
CA ALA A 166 3.34 -17.92 -2.96
C ALA A 166 3.29 -16.43 -3.35
N VAL A 167 4.04 -16.01 -4.37
CA VAL A 167 4.01 -14.62 -4.88
C VAL A 167 2.63 -14.26 -5.48
N LEU A 168 1.98 -15.19 -6.18
CA LEU A 168 0.61 -14.99 -6.67
C LEU A 168 -0.42 -14.85 -5.54
N ILE A 169 -0.28 -15.64 -4.47
CA ILE A 169 -1.15 -15.52 -3.29
C ILE A 169 -0.92 -14.18 -2.58
N ILE A 170 0.34 -13.76 -2.42
CA ILE A 170 0.69 -12.49 -1.79
C ILE A 170 0.18 -11.31 -2.64
N THR A 171 0.16 -11.40 -3.96
CA THR A 171 -0.41 -10.33 -4.82
C THR A 171 -1.92 -10.16 -4.67
N CYS A 172 -2.66 -11.15 -4.18
CA CYS A 172 -4.06 -10.98 -3.82
C CYS A 172 -4.26 -10.19 -2.52
N ALA A 173 -3.28 -10.21 -1.61
CA ALA A 173 -3.43 -9.60 -0.28
C ALA A 173 -3.66 -8.08 -0.32
N PRO A 174 -2.93 -7.27 -1.12
CA PRO A 174 -3.24 -5.84 -1.26
C PRO A 174 -4.66 -5.59 -1.75
N LEU A 175 -5.16 -6.37 -2.71
CA LEU A 175 -6.51 -6.20 -3.25
C LEU A 175 -7.58 -6.43 -2.16
N ILE A 176 -7.42 -7.51 -1.39
CA ILE A 176 -8.35 -7.86 -0.31
C ILE A 176 -8.29 -6.81 0.80
N MET A 177 -7.09 -6.45 1.26
CA MET A 177 -6.92 -5.47 2.33
C MET A 177 -7.41 -4.08 1.91
N SER A 178 -7.07 -3.63 0.70
CA SER A 178 -7.56 -2.36 0.16
C SER A 178 -9.09 -2.35 0.05
N SER A 179 -9.72 -3.45 -0.37
CA SER A 179 -11.20 -3.57 -0.42
C SER A 179 -11.84 -3.45 0.97
N ILE A 180 -11.28 -4.16 1.96
CA ILE A 180 -11.70 -4.06 3.36
C ILE A 180 -11.54 -2.62 3.86
N ASN A 181 -10.42 -1.98 3.51
CA ASN A 181 -10.12 -0.64 3.95
C ASN A 181 -11.06 0.41 3.33
N VAL A 182 -11.48 0.23 2.08
CA VAL A 182 -12.55 1.04 1.45
C VAL A 182 -13.87 0.85 2.18
N SER A 183 -14.25 -0.38 2.53
CA SER A 183 -15.48 -0.65 3.28
C SER A 183 -15.46 0.02 4.66
N ILE A 184 -14.36 -0.08 5.39
CA ILE A 184 -14.18 0.58 6.69
C ILE A 184 -14.21 2.09 6.53
N ALA A 185 -13.51 2.65 5.54
CA ALA A 185 -13.51 4.09 5.29
C ALA A 185 -14.90 4.61 4.92
N ASN A 186 -15.69 3.86 4.14
CA ASN A 186 -17.07 4.19 3.83
C ASN A 186 -17.94 4.20 5.10
N ASN A 187 -17.89 3.13 5.90
CA ASN A 187 -18.61 3.06 7.18
C ASN A 187 -18.19 4.21 8.11
N PHE A 188 -16.90 4.54 8.11
CA PHE A 188 -16.35 5.60 8.93
C PHE A 188 -16.83 6.99 8.49
N SER A 189 -16.93 7.22 7.17
CA SER A 189 -17.47 8.46 6.61
C SER A 189 -18.98 8.63 6.87
N ALA A 190 -19.69 7.52 7.06
CA ALA A 190 -21.14 7.50 7.27
C ALA A 190 -21.58 7.73 8.72
N ILE A 191 -20.66 7.79 9.69
CA ILE A 191 -21.03 8.01 11.11
C ILE A 191 -21.71 9.38 11.27
N THR A 192 -22.98 9.36 11.67
CA THR A 192 -23.83 10.57 11.72
C THR A 192 -23.82 11.24 13.10
N ARG A 193 -24.47 12.41 13.20
CA ARG A 193 -24.60 13.18 14.46
C ARG A 193 -25.37 12.44 15.56
N GLN A 194 -26.28 11.53 15.22
CA GLN A 194 -27.12 10.83 16.19
C GLN A 194 -26.38 9.68 16.88
N ASP A 195 -25.45 9.03 16.19
CA ASP A 195 -24.61 7.96 16.74
C ASP A 195 -23.62 8.45 17.80
N LEU A 196 -23.48 9.78 17.94
CA LEU A 196 -22.59 10.45 18.90
C LEU A 196 -23.25 10.83 20.22
N MET A 197 -24.58 10.77 20.30
CA MET A 197 -25.34 11.08 21.51
C MET A 197 -25.80 9.82 22.26
N ARG A 198 -25.39 8.64 21.79
CA ARG A 198 -25.55 7.34 22.44
C ARG A 198 -24.22 6.91 23.06
#